data_AF-A0A177KX19-F1
#
_entry.id   AF-A0A177KX19-F1
#
_cell.length_a   1.000
_cell.length_b   1.000
_cell.length_c   1.000
_cell.angle_alpha   90.00
_cell.angle_beta   90.00
_cell.angle_gamma   90.00
#
_symmetry.space_group_name_H-M   'P 1'
#
loop_
_entity.id
_entity.type
_entity.pdbx_description
1 polymer ?
#
loop_
_entity_poly.entity_id
_entity_poly.type
_entity_poly.pdbx_seq_one_letter_code
_entity_poly.pdbx_strand_id
1 'polypeptide(L)'
;MNAIFDNTQTFLLNIFLVYICFTLYFKFIERNKNQLTNETIITLASGISIIFCMSFPLTYFEEQTIDFSPVPLIVGALYGGRRVAVILVLTTLTYRFYLDMSNFHIALFIYFLFLILLCFIIPFFKNAVNIRKKVYLAVLASLFGVLSIMAMMLLFLSEETVIEYIEFFIFTLFLQSIGSTFFVIFNEKARRDITLENEIGKLEKLKTVSELAASISHEVRNPLTVTKGFLQLLKDPDLTDEKKIGYIDIAVDALDQAESTITDYLTFAKPSLENIKILDLHKELIYIENFIDPYAAMNNVQIKVRLEEDIYIAGEDQKLHQCLINVVKNGIESMPLGGNLLIELRRVVDNAIITVTDTGIGMDEEQLERLGSPFFTTKDIGTGLGTMVAYSIIKTMRGEVIVKSEIGKGTSFSILLPIAENSLSPTKDKLGKLFTPSL
;
A
#
# COMPACT_ATOMS: atom_id res chain seq x y z
N MET A 1 10.93 45.61 19.40
CA MET A 1 10.37 45.17 18.10
C MET A 1 11.13 43.95 17.57
N ASN A 2 12.47 43.96 17.55
CA ASN A 2 13.28 42.80 17.11
C ASN A 2 13.05 41.51 17.93
N ALA A 3 13.03 41.58 19.27
CA ALA A 3 12.81 40.38 20.10
C ALA A 3 11.42 39.72 19.90
N ILE A 4 10.38 40.49 19.56
CA ILE A 4 9.05 39.94 19.27
C ILE A 4 9.06 39.24 17.91
N PHE A 5 9.78 39.80 16.92
CA PHE A 5 9.94 39.21 15.61
C PHE A 5 10.75 37.91 15.66
N ASP A 6 11.87 37.89 16.39
CA ASP A 6 12.73 36.71 16.55
C ASP A 6 12.01 35.57 17.28
N ASN A 7 11.25 35.89 18.33
CA ASN A 7 10.39 34.91 19.02
C ASN A 7 9.27 34.38 18.10
N THR A 8 8.69 35.23 17.25
CA THR A 8 7.66 34.79 16.29
C THR A 8 8.24 33.85 15.23
N GLN A 9 9.44 34.15 14.73
CA GLN A 9 10.15 33.30 13.77
C GLN A 9 10.51 31.94 14.37
N THR A 10 11.01 31.93 15.61
CA THR A 10 11.36 30.70 16.34
C THR A 10 10.11 29.87 16.67
N PHE A 11 8.99 30.52 16.99
CA PHE A 11 7.71 29.85 17.21
C PHE A 11 7.19 29.19 15.93
N LEU A 12 7.19 29.90 14.81
CA LEU A 12 6.79 29.37 13.51
C LEU A 12 7.70 28.22 13.06
N LEU A 13 9.01 28.33 13.29
CA LEU A 13 9.97 27.27 13.00
C LEU A 13 9.67 26.00 13.80
N ASN A 14 9.39 26.13 15.10
CA ASN A 14 9.04 24.99 15.95
C ASN A 14 7.75 24.31 15.49
N ILE A 15 6.70 25.08 15.17
CA ILE A 15 5.46 24.53 14.60
C ILE A 15 5.74 23.82 13.28
N PHE A 16 6.53 24.43 12.39
CA PHE A 16 6.86 23.88 11.09
C PHE A 16 7.65 22.57 11.18
N LEU A 17 8.65 22.50 12.07
CA LEU A 17 9.46 21.30 12.27
C LEU A 17 8.65 20.15 12.87
N VAL A 18 7.82 20.43 13.87
CA VAL A 18 6.88 19.46 14.43
C VAL A 18 5.91 19.00 13.35
N TYR A 19 5.41 19.91 12.52
CA TYR A 19 4.50 19.58 11.41
C TYR A 19 5.15 18.68 10.34
N ILE A 20 6.38 18.97 9.92
CA ILE A 20 7.13 18.17 8.95
C ILE A 20 7.37 16.76 9.47
N CYS A 21 7.88 16.63 10.70
CA CYS A 21 8.23 15.33 11.25
C CYS A 21 7.01 14.41 11.30
N PHE A 22 5.84 14.97 11.60
CA PHE A 22 4.61 14.20 11.66
C PHE A 22 3.88 14.01 10.32
N THR A 23 4.05 14.92 9.37
CA THR A 23 3.60 14.69 7.98
C THR A 23 4.36 13.52 7.37
N LEU A 24 5.68 13.47 7.58
CA LEU A 24 6.52 12.34 7.18
C LEU A 24 6.09 11.04 7.86
N TYR A 25 5.71 11.10 9.14
CA TYR A 25 5.14 9.96 9.87
C TYR A 25 3.88 9.39 9.22
N PHE A 26 2.92 10.23 8.79
CA PHE A 26 1.69 9.73 8.16
C PHE A 26 1.93 9.11 6.78
N LYS A 27 2.76 9.75 5.96
CA LYS A 27 3.17 9.21 4.66
C LYS A 27 3.85 7.83 4.79
N PHE A 28 4.49 7.56 5.92
CA PHE A 28 5.17 6.29 6.17
C PHE A 28 4.26 5.22 6.82
N ILE A 29 3.31 5.62 7.69
CA ILE A 29 2.26 4.71 8.19
C ILE A 29 1.40 4.15 7.06
N GLU A 30 1.11 4.96 6.05
CA GLU A 30 0.39 4.55 4.84
C GLU A 30 1.03 3.30 4.19
N ARG A 31 2.36 3.19 4.30
CA ARG A 31 3.16 2.16 3.63
C ARG A 31 3.35 0.89 4.46
N ASN A 32 3.10 0.90 5.78
CA ASN A 32 3.48 -0.20 6.67
C ASN A 32 2.39 -0.62 7.68
N LYS A 33 1.96 -1.89 7.62
CA LYS A 33 0.93 -2.46 8.52
C LYS A 33 1.48 -3.02 9.84
N ASN A 34 2.80 -3.06 10.02
CA ASN A 34 3.42 -3.64 11.21
C ASN A 34 3.40 -2.67 12.40
N GLN A 35 2.83 -3.12 13.53
CA GLN A 35 2.74 -2.33 14.76
C GLN A 35 4.13 -1.88 15.27
N LEU A 36 5.12 -2.77 15.22
CA LEU A 36 6.48 -2.48 15.70
C LEU A 36 7.14 -1.37 14.84
N THR A 37 6.92 -1.41 13.53
CA THR A 37 7.42 -0.40 12.60
C THR A 37 6.75 0.96 12.86
N ASN A 38 5.45 0.97 13.13
CA ASN A 38 4.72 2.19 13.48
C ASN A 38 5.22 2.82 14.78
N GLU A 39 5.49 2.01 15.82
CA GLU A 39 6.09 2.48 17.07
C GLU A 39 7.47 3.11 16.83
N THR A 40 8.33 2.49 16.01
CA THR A 40 9.65 3.06 15.69
C THR A 40 9.58 4.39 14.94
N ILE A 41 8.67 4.52 13.96
CA ILE A 41 8.54 5.75 13.18
C ILE A 41 8.03 6.90 14.06
N ILE A 42 7.02 6.64 14.92
CA ILE A 42 6.52 7.65 15.87
C ILE A 42 7.64 8.12 16.78
N THR A 43 8.44 7.17 17.27
CA THR A 43 9.56 7.44 18.17
C THR A 43 10.60 8.33 17.50
N LEU A 44 10.99 8.03 16.26
CA LEU A 44 11.96 8.83 15.51
C LEU A 44 11.41 10.23 15.20
N ALA A 45 10.20 10.33 14.65
CA ALA A 45 9.59 11.61 14.29
C ALA A 45 9.38 12.52 15.52
N SER A 46 8.85 11.97 16.61
CA SER A 46 8.61 12.73 17.84
C SER A 46 9.91 13.05 18.57
N GLY A 47 10.88 12.12 18.58
CA GLY A 47 12.19 12.32 19.20
C GLY A 47 13.00 13.42 18.52
N ILE A 48 13.04 13.43 17.19
CA ILE A 48 13.68 14.49 16.40
C ILE A 48 12.99 15.84 16.69
N SER A 49 11.65 15.86 16.72
CA SER A 49 10.89 17.07 17.04
C SER A 49 11.21 17.61 18.45
N ILE A 50 11.33 16.74 19.45
CA ILE A 50 11.71 17.10 20.82
C ILE A 50 13.08 17.76 20.84
N ILE A 51 14.09 17.16 20.20
CA ILE A 51 15.46 17.69 20.15
C ILE A 51 15.47 19.07 19.50
N PHE A 52 14.77 19.25 18.38
CA PHE A 52 14.66 20.56 17.73
C PHE A 52 13.98 21.59 18.62
N CYS A 53 12.86 21.26 19.26
CA CYS A 53 12.16 22.18 20.16
C CYS A 53 13.03 22.63 21.35
N MET A 54 13.86 21.74 21.88
CA MET A 54 14.79 22.06 22.97
C MET A 54 16.02 22.85 22.50
N SER A 55 16.42 22.71 21.23
CA SER A 55 17.56 23.43 20.65
C SER A 55 17.23 24.88 20.30
N PHE A 56 15.95 25.15 20.01
CA PHE A 56 15.44 26.48 19.65
C PHE A 56 14.31 26.90 20.61
N PRO A 57 14.62 27.14 21.90
CA PRO A 57 13.62 27.60 22.85
C PRO A 57 13.22 29.06 22.56
N LEU A 58 11.98 29.42 22.93
CA LEU A 58 11.50 30.80 22.93
C LEU A 58 12.03 31.53 24.16
N THR A 59 12.63 32.70 23.95
CA THR A 59 13.06 33.57 25.05
C THR A 59 11.89 34.48 25.48
N TYR A 60 11.42 34.32 26.71
CA TYR A 60 10.46 35.20 27.36
C TYR A 60 11.20 36.10 28.37
N PHE A 61 10.59 37.23 28.78
CA PHE A 61 11.18 38.27 29.65
C PHE A 61 12.30 37.80 30.61
N GLU A 62 13.39 38.59 30.70
CA GLU A 62 14.54 38.38 31.61
C GLU A 62 15.24 37.00 31.49
N GLU A 63 15.68 36.65 30.27
CA GLU A 63 16.50 35.45 29.95
C GLU A 63 15.84 34.07 30.20
N GLN A 64 14.52 34.02 30.41
CA GLN A 64 13.82 32.75 30.60
C GLN A 64 13.46 32.07 29.28
N THR A 65 13.62 30.74 29.22
CA THR A 65 13.38 29.96 28.00
C THR A 65 12.18 29.02 28.11
N ILE A 66 11.24 29.11 27.17
CA ILE A 66 10.11 28.17 26.98
C ILE A 66 10.40 27.30 25.77
N ASP A 67 10.36 25.98 25.92
CA ASP A 67 10.44 25.06 24.79
C ASP A 67 9.10 24.36 24.51
N PHE A 68 8.90 23.98 23.24
CA PHE A 68 7.70 23.27 22.78
C PHE A 68 7.78 21.76 22.95
N SER A 69 8.86 21.24 23.54
CA SER A 69 9.13 19.80 23.59
C SER A 69 8.05 18.96 24.27
N PRO A 70 7.23 19.48 25.21
CA PRO A 70 6.12 18.71 25.78
C PRO A 70 5.05 18.32 24.75
N VAL A 71 4.81 19.12 23.71
CA VAL A 71 3.77 18.82 22.70
C VAL A 71 4.09 17.54 21.90
N PRO A 72 5.25 17.41 21.19
CA PRO A 72 5.61 16.20 20.49
C PRO A 72 5.83 15.01 21.45
N LEU A 73 6.25 15.24 22.69
CA LEU A 73 6.33 14.20 23.73
C LEU A 73 4.94 13.63 24.07
N ILE A 74 3.97 14.48 24.42
CA ILE A 74 2.61 14.08 24.78
C ILE A 74 1.98 13.34 23.62
N VAL A 75 1.96 13.96 22.44
CA VAL A 75 1.31 13.38 21.27
C VAL A 75 2.00 12.07 20.89
N GLY A 76 3.33 12.06 20.78
CA GLY A 76 4.10 10.86 20.44
C GLY A 76 3.81 9.71 21.40
N ALA A 77 3.71 10.00 22.70
CA ALA A 77 3.30 9.04 23.72
C ALA A 77 1.84 8.56 23.56
N LEU A 78 0.89 9.47 23.30
CA LEU A 78 -0.53 9.13 23.16
C LEU A 78 -0.80 8.24 21.93
N TYR A 79 -0.16 8.53 20.79
CA TYR A 79 -0.31 7.73 19.57
C TYR A 79 0.60 6.49 19.54
N GLY A 80 1.82 6.58 20.06
CA GLY A 80 2.80 5.48 20.08
C GLY A 80 2.61 4.49 21.23
N GLY A 81 1.93 4.90 22.31
CA GLY A 81 1.69 4.06 23.48
C GLY A 81 2.86 4.05 24.49
N ARG A 82 2.75 3.16 25.49
CA ARG A 82 3.62 3.19 26.70
C ARG A 82 5.11 3.02 26.39
N ARG A 83 5.47 2.13 25.46
CA ARG A 83 6.87 1.91 25.07
C ARG A 83 7.49 3.16 24.46
N VAL A 84 6.77 3.78 23.53
CA VAL A 84 7.16 5.03 22.89
C VAL A 84 7.26 6.15 23.93
N ALA A 85 6.31 6.25 24.87
CA ALA A 85 6.35 7.24 25.94
C ALA A 85 7.64 7.14 26.78
N VAL A 86 8.04 5.93 27.17
CA VAL A 86 9.30 5.70 27.91
C VAL A 86 10.50 6.16 27.09
N ILE A 87 10.58 5.78 25.82
CA ILE A 87 11.70 6.14 24.95
C ILE A 87 11.77 7.66 24.76
N LEU A 88 10.65 8.32 24.49
CA LEU A 88 10.62 9.77 24.29
C LEU A 88 11.00 10.53 25.56
N VAL A 89 10.57 10.08 26.75
CA VAL A 89 11.00 10.67 28.03
C VAL A 89 12.51 10.50 28.23
N LEU A 90 13.07 9.32 27.91
CA LEU A 90 14.52 9.10 27.98
C LEU A 90 15.27 9.99 26.99
N THR A 91 14.76 10.19 25.77
CA THR A 91 15.32 11.12 24.80
C THR A 91 15.33 12.55 25.33
N THR A 92 14.21 13.02 25.90
CA THR A 92 14.11 14.35 26.51
C THR A 92 15.11 14.52 27.66
N LEU A 93 15.21 13.55 28.57
CA LEU A 93 16.15 13.59 29.69
C LEU A 93 17.60 13.59 29.24
N THR A 94 17.96 12.73 28.28
CA THR A 94 19.32 12.64 27.74
C THR A 94 19.74 13.96 27.09
N TYR A 95 18.85 14.59 26.33
CA TYR A 95 19.14 15.89 25.72
C TYR A 95 19.16 17.02 26.75
N ARG A 96 18.31 16.97 27.78
CA ARG A 96 18.32 17.97 28.87
C ARG A 96 19.62 17.92 29.66
N PHE A 97 20.15 16.72 29.93
CA PHE A 97 21.45 16.52 30.59
C PHE A 97 22.58 17.18 29.80
N TYR A 98 22.54 17.10 28.47
CA TYR A 98 23.52 17.76 27.61
C TYR A 98 23.45 19.30 27.66
N LEU A 99 22.25 19.88 27.82
CA LEU A 99 22.04 21.33 27.85
C LEU A 99 22.29 21.97 29.23
N ASP A 100 21.76 21.38 30.31
CA ASP A 100 21.89 21.93 31.67
C ASP A 100 22.03 20.81 32.71
N MET A 101 23.24 20.68 33.23
CA MET A 101 23.62 19.69 34.25
C MET A 101 23.16 20.09 35.66
N SER A 102 23.02 21.39 35.93
CA SER A 102 22.85 21.91 37.30
C SER A 102 21.48 21.56 37.90
N ASN A 103 20.43 21.59 37.08
CA ASN A 103 19.04 21.34 37.48
C ASN A 103 18.52 19.95 37.06
N PHE A 104 19.41 19.03 36.69
CA PHE A 104 19.00 17.75 36.10
C PHE A 104 18.15 16.88 37.04
N HIS A 105 18.41 16.92 38.35
CA HIS A 105 17.64 16.14 39.33
C HIS A 105 16.16 16.55 39.40
N ILE A 106 15.88 17.85 39.23
CA ILE A 106 14.52 18.39 39.18
C ILE A 106 13.81 17.90 37.91
N ALA A 107 14.50 17.98 36.76
CA ALA A 107 13.97 17.48 35.49
C ALA A 107 13.65 15.98 35.55
N LEU A 108 14.55 15.17 36.12
CA LEU A 108 14.34 13.74 36.30
C LEU A 108 13.05 13.43 37.06
N PHE A 109 12.80 14.14 38.17
CA PHE A 109 11.59 13.95 38.97
C PHE A 109 10.32 14.36 38.20
N ILE A 110 10.33 15.51 37.52
CA ILE A 110 9.19 16.01 36.74
C ILE A 110 8.82 15.03 35.63
N TYR A 111 9.79 14.64 34.80
CA TYR A 111 9.52 13.74 33.68
C TYR A 111 9.16 12.32 34.12
N PHE A 112 9.63 11.87 35.28
CA PHE A 112 9.19 10.60 35.88
C PHE A 112 7.70 10.64 36.28
N LEU A 113 7.27 11.69 36.98
CA LEU A 113 5.86 11.88 37.33
C LEU A 113 5.00 12.02 36.07
N PHE A 114 5.51 12.74 35.06
CA PHE A 114 4.83 12.92 33.79
C PHE A 114 4.67 11.62 33.01
N LEU A 115 5.67 10.74 33.03
CA LEU A 115 5.60 9.42 32.43
C LEU A 115 4.50 8.56 33.07
N ILE A 116 4.36 8.59 34.40
CA ILE A 116 3.29 7.87 35.12
C ILE A 116 1.91 8.36 34.64
N LEU A 117 1.72 9.69 34.57
CA LEU A 117 0.49 10.28 34.06
C LEU A 117 0.20 9.85 32.61
N LEU A 118 1.18 9.96 31.72
CA LEU A 118 1.02 9.56 30.32
C LEU A 118 0.64 8.07 30.24
N CYS A 119 1.28 7.20 31.02
CA CYS A 119 0.95 5.77 31.07
C CYS A 119 -0.49 5.50 31.53
N PHE A 120 -1.05 6.36 32.37
CA PHE A 120 -2.44 6.32 32.80
C PHE A 120 -3.41 6.86 31.74
N ILE A 121 -3.08 7.96 31.04
CA ILE A 121 -3.94 8.58 30.02
C ILE A 121 -3.97 7.77 28.71
N ILE A 122 -2.87 7.15 28.31
CA ILE A 122 -2.72 6.42 27.04
C ILE A 122 -3.86 5.41 26.77
N PRO A 123 -4.25 4.51 27.70
CA PRO A 123 -5.36 3.59 27.50
C PRO A 123 -6.69 4.29 27.18
N PHE A 124 -7.00 5.37 27.89
CA PHE A 124 -8.23 6.15 27.65
C PHE A 124 -8.19 6.84 26.30
N PHE A 125 -7.01 7.35 25.89
CA PHE A 125 -6.83 7.98 24.58
C PHE A 125 -7.01 6.98 23.43
N LYS A 126 -6.43 5.78 23.55
CA LYS A 126 -6.57 4.73 22.54
C LYS A 126 -8.02 4.24 22.38
N ASN A 127 -8.77 4.20 23.48
CA ASN A 127 -10.18 3.78 23.47
C ASN A 127 -11.14 4.92 23.08
N ALA A 128 -10.66 6.16 22.92
CA ALA A 128 -11.50 7.28 22.58
C ALA A 128 -11.89 7.25 21.09
N VAL A 129 -13.17 7.06 20.80
CA VAL A 129 -13.71 7.08 19.43
C VAL A 129 -13.82 8.52 18.88
N ASN A 130 -14.17 9.47 19.74
CA ASN A 130 -14.44 10.84 19.33
C ASN A 130 -13.19 11.73 19.41
N ILE A 131 -12.94 12.50 18.34
CA ILE A 131 -11.86 13.51 18.28
C ILE A 131 -11.90 14.48 19.46
N ARG A 132 -13.10 14.90 19.91
CA ARG A 132 -13.26 15.79 21.06
C ARG A 132 -12.71 15.18 22.36
N LYS A 133 -12.91 13.87 22.58
CA LYS A 133 -12.38 13.15 23.75
C LYS A 133 -10.85 13.02 23.66
N LYS A 134 -10.30 12.74 22.47
CA LYS A 134 -8.85 12.71 22.24
C LYS A 134 -8.19 14.06 22.51
N VAL A 135 -8.77 15.14 22.00
CA VAL A 135 -8.30 16.52 22.27
C VAL A 135 -8.36 16.82 23.77
N TYR A 136 -9.47 16.51 24.43
CA TYR A 136 -9.61 16.70 25.88
C TYR A 136 -8.49 15.98 26.67
N LEU A 137 -8.22 14.71 26.36
CA LEU A 137 -7.18 13.93 27.03
C LEU A 137 -5.75 14.48 26.76
N ALA A 138 -5.50 14.98 25.55
CA ALA A 138 -4.22 15.61 25.22
C ALA A 138 -4.02 16.95 25.94
N VAL A 139 -5.06 17.79 25.99
CA VAL A 139 -5.03 19.06 26.74
C VAL A 139 -4.90 18.80 28.24
N LEU A 140 -5.55 17.76 28.78
CA LEU A 140 -5.41 17.35 30.18
C LEU A 140 -3.96 16.93 30.49
N ALA A 141 -3.30 16.20 29.56
CA ALA A 141 -1.89 15.87 29.70
C ALA A 141 -1.00 17.13 29.67
N SER A 142 -1.25 18.07 28.75
CA SER A 142 -0.53 19.36 28.71
C SER A 142 -0.68 20.15 30.01
N LEU A 143 -1.92 20.27 30.52
CA LEU A 143 -2.22 20.96 31.78
C LEU A 143 -1.40 20.37 32.94
N PHE A 144 -1.41 19.04 33.08
CA PHE A 144 -0.68 18.39 34.15
C PHE A 144 0.84 18.58 34.01
N GLY A 145 1.36 18.56 32.78
CA GLY A 145 2.76 18.88 32.49
C GLY A 145 3.16 20.25 33.04
N VAL A 146 2.40 21.29 32.69
CA VAL A 146 2.66 22.66 33.20
C VAL A 146 2.49 22.77 34.70
N LEU A 147 1.44 22.18 35.28
CA LEU A 147 1.21 22.18 36.73
C LEU A 147 2.35 21.49 37.50
N SER A 148 2.94 20.42 36.94
CA SER A 148 4.07 19.74 37.57
C SER A 148 5.33 20.61 37.63
N ILE A 149 5.57 21.43 36.60
CA ILE A 149 6.67 22.39 36.57
C ILE A 149 6.41 23.52 37.58
N MET A 150 5.19 24.05 37.62
CA MET A 150 4.78 25.09 38.55
C MET A 150 4.89 24.65 40.01
N ALA A 151 4.43 23.43 40.33
CA ALA A 151 4.52 22.86 41.67
C ALA A 151 5.97 22.70 42.14
N MET A 152 6.88 22.29 41.23
CA MET A 152 8.29 22.20 41.56
C MET A 152 8.91 23.58 41.78
N MET A 153 8.62 24.59 40.96
CA MET A 153 9.11 25.96 41.20
C MET A 153 8.69 26.50 42.57
N LEU A 154 7.43 26.25 42.99
CA LEU A 154 6.92 26.67 44.29
C LEU A 154 7.68 26.05 45.48
N LEU A 155 8.32 24.88 45.30
CA LEU A 155 9.10 24.22 46.34
C LEU A 155 10.54 24.74 46.46
N PHE A 156 11.07 25.40 45.42
CA PHE A 156 12.49 25.79 45.34
C PHE A 156 12.75 27.30 45.25
N LEU A 157 11.72 28.13 45.02
CA LEU A 157 11.82 29.59 44.86
C LEU A 157 11.13 30.36 45.99
N SER A 158 11.50 31.63 46.21
CA SER A 158 10.89 32.51 47.22
C SER A 158 9.51 33.02 46.78
N GLU A 159 8.62 33.31 47.74
CA GLU A 159 7.23 33.74 47.44
C GLU A 159 7.14 34.98 46.52
N GLU A 160 8.08 35.93 46.62
CA GLU A 160 8.11 37.12 45.76
C GLU A 160 8.40 36.78 44.30
N THR A 161 9.35 35.86 44.05
CA THR A 161 9.65 35.41 42.69
C THR A 161 8.47 34.67 42.07
N VAL A 162 7.74 33.84 42.83
CA VAL A 162 6.60 33.05 42.32
C VAL A 162 5.54 33.91 41.62
N ILE A 163 5.26 35.11 42.13
CA ILE A 163 4.24 36.02 41.56
C ILE A 163 4.63 36.48 40.15
N GLU A 164 5.93 36.73 39.91
CA GLU A 164 6.44 37.14 38.60
C GLU A 164 6.33 36.03 37.55
N TYR A 165 6.40 34.75 37.96
CA TYR A 165 6.29 33.60 37.04
C TYR A 165 4.85 33.19 36.69
N ILE A 166 3.82 33.75 37.34
CA ILE A 166 2.42 33.35 37.08
C ILE A 166 2.01 33.65 35.63
N GLU A 167 2.38 34.83 35.11
CA GLU A 167 2.07 35.21 33.72
C GLU A 167 2.74 34.25 32.73
N PHE A 168 4.00 33.89 32.99
CA PHE A 168 4.76 32.93 32.20
C PHE A 168 4.11 31.54 32.17
N PHE A 169 3.61 31.04 33.31
CA PHE A 169 2.92 29.75 33.38
C PHE A 169 1.58 29.75 32.65
N ILE A 170 0.80 30.83 32.78
CA ILE A 170 -0.46 30.99 32.04
C ILE A 170 -0.20 31.00 30.53
N PHE A 171 0.81 31.74 30.09
CA PHE A 171 1.21 31.79 28.69
C PHE A 171 1.65 30.40 28.19
N THR A 172 2.50 29.70 28.93
CA THR A 172 2.97 28.34 28.60
C THR A 172 1.81 27.35 28.51
N LEU A 173 0.85 27.41 29.44
CA LEU A 173 -0.33 26.55 29.45
C LEU A 173 -1.19 26.75 28.19
N PHE A 174 -1.45 28.01 27.84
CA PHE A 174 -2.25 28.34 26.66
C PHE A 174 -1.58 27.82 25.39
N LEU A 175 -0.28 28.06 25.27
CA LEU A 175 0.53 27.70 24.13
C LEU A 175 0.61 26.19 23.92
N GLN A 176 0.86 25.42 24.99
CA GLN A 176 0.87 23.95 24.93
C GLN A 176 -0.51 23.35 24.68
N SER A 177 -1.58 23.96 25.21
CA SER A 177 -2.95 23.50 24.99
C SER A 177 -3.38 23.68 23.53
N ILE A 178 -3.05 24.83 22.93
CA ILE A 178 -3.27 25.09 21.49
C ILE A 178 -2.44 24.13 20.66
N GLY A 179 -1.14 23.98 20.98
CA GLY A 179 -0.24 23.07 20.29
C GLY A 179 -0.79 21.65 20.26
N SER A 180 -1.09 21.07 21.43
CA SER A 180 -1.68 19.72 21.53
C SER A 180 -3.01 19.59 20.81
N THR A 181 -3.88 20.61 20.88
CA THR A 181 -5.19 20.61 20.20
C THR A 181 -5.03 20.58 18.68
N PHE A 182 -4.27 21.53 18.13
CA PHE A 182 -3.96 21.61 16.71
C PHE A 182 -3.37 20.28 16.22
N PHE A 183 -2.42 19.75 17.00
CA PHE A 183 -1.71 18.55 16.66
C PHE A 183 -2.61 17.31 16.61
N VAL A 184 -3.44 17.08 17.63
CA VAL A 184 -4.41 15.97 17.66
C VAL A 184 -5.42 16.11 16.53
N ILE A 185 -5.94 17.31 16.27
CA ILE A 185 -6.92 17.52 15.19
C ILE A 185 -6.32 17.18 13.84
N PHE A 186 -5.10 17.66 13.57
CA PHE A 186 -4.39 17.37 12.34
C PHE A 186 -4.16 15.87 12.16
N ASN A 187 -3.72 15.18 13.22
CA ASN A 187 -3.45 13.74 13.17
C ASN A 187 -4.72 12.92 12.92
N GLU A 188 -5.82 13.27 13.59
CA GLU A 188 -7.10 12.58 13.37
C GLU A 188 -7.67 12.87 11.98
N LYS A 189 -7.48 14.09 11.45
CA LYS A 189 -7.91 14.43 10.09
C LYS A 189 -7.11 13.64 9.04
N ALA A 190 -5.78 13.64 9.13
CA ALA A 190 -4.92 12.89 8.21
C ALA A 190 -5.26 11.38 8.21
N ARG A 191 -5.50 10.77 9.38
CA ARG A 191 -5.93 9.36 9.48
C ARG A 191 -7.28 9.10 8.81
N ARG A 192 -8.22 10.04 8.93
CA ARG A 192 -9.55 9.90 8.31
C ARG A 192 -9.47 10.00 6.81
N ASP A 193 -8.72 10.97 6.28
CA ASP A 193 -8.58 11.18 4.84
C ASP A 193 -8.01 9.91 4.17
N ILE A 194 -6.97 9.30 4.75
CA ILE A 194 -6.40 8.02 4.28
C ILE A 194 -7.41 6.86 4.38
N THR A 195 -8.18 6.80 5.46
CA THR A 195 -9.18 5.73 5.64
C THR A 195 -10.29 5.85 4.60
N LEU A 196 -10.76 7.07 4.36
CA LEU A 196 -11.78 7.39 3.35
C LEU A 196 -11.30 7.05 1.95
N GLU A 197 -10.06 7.41 1.58
CA GLU A 197 -9.50 7.08 0.27
C GLU A 197 -9.46 5.55 0.03
N ASN A 198 -9.06 4.78 1.04
CA ASN A 198 -9.08 3.32 0.99
C ASN A 198 -10.50 2.74 0.90
N GLU A 199 -11.49 3.34 1.57
CA GLU A 199 -12.89 2.93 1.49
C GLU A 199 -13.50 3.28 0.13
N ILE A 200 -13.20 4.46 -0.41
CA ILE A 200 -13.64 4.89 -1.75
C ILE A 200 -13.08 3.94 -2.81
N GLY A 201 -11.78 3.64 -2.78
CA GLY A 201 -11.19 2.69 -3.75
C GLY A 201 -11.81 1.29 -3.67
N LYS A 202 -12.20 0.83 -2.47
CA LYS A 202 -12.96 -0.43 -2.32
C LYS A 202 -14.37 -0.33 -2.88
N LEU A 203 -15.07 0.78 -2.65
CA LEU A 203 -16.42 1.01 -3.16
C LEU A 203 -16.45 1.10 -4.68
N GLU A 204 -15.48 1.79 -5.29
CA GLU A 204 -15.30 1.83 -6.74
C GLU A 204 -15.08 0.43 -7.30
N LYS A 205 -14.18 -0.36 -6.68
CA LYS A 205 -13.95 -1.75 -7.08
C LYS A 205 -15.21 -2.62 -6.94
N LEU A 206 -15.95 -2.48 -5.84
CA LEU A 206 -17.22 -3.20 -5.62
C LEU A 206 -18.30 -2.81 -6.62
N LYS A 207 -18.39 -1.52 -6.95
CA LYS A 207 -19.31 -1.02 -7.97
C LYS A 207 -19.00 -1.66 -9.32
N THR A 208 -17.73 -1.67 -9.73
CA THR A 208 -17.31 -2.37 -10.94
C THR A 208 -17.70 -3.84 -10.87
N VAL A 209 -17.31 -4.59 -9.83
CA VAL A 209 -17.68 -6.01 -9.67
C VAL A 209 -19.20 -6.23 -9.77
N SER A 210 -20.01 -5.35 -9.16
CA SER A 210 -21.47 -5.42 -9.22
C SER A 210 -22.02 -5.17 -10.62
N GLU A 211 -21.46 -4.21 -11.36
CA GLU A 211 -21.82 -3.95 -12.77
C GLU A 211 -21.44 -5.14 -13.66
N LEU A 212 -20.31 -5.80 -13.37
CA LEU A 212 -19.87 -6.97 -14.13
C LEU A 212 -20.70 -8.23 -13.85
N ALA A 213 -21.27 -8.39 -12.67
CA ALA A 213 -21.99 -9.60 -12.27
C ALA A 213 -23.17 -9.97 -13.21
N ALA A 214 -23.88 -8.97 -13.72
CA ALA A 214 -24.96 -9.17 -14.68
C ALA A 214 -24.44 -9.72 -16.02
N SER A 215 -23.36 -9.13 -16.54
CA SER A 215 -22.73 -9.56 -17.79
C SER A 215 -22.12 -10.96 -17.66
N ILE A 216 -21.42 -11.26 -16.56
CA ILE A 216 -20.91 -12.61 -16.26
C ILE A 216 -22.05 -13.63 -16.21
N SER A 217 -23.18 -13.29 -15.57
CA SER A 217 -24.33 -14.18 -15.53
C SER A 217 -24.85 -14.52 -16.92
N HIS A 218 -24.83 -13.56 -17.85
CA HIS A 218 -25.16 -13.78 -19.26
C HIS A 218 -24.10 -14.62 -19.98
N GLU A 219 -22.82 -14.31 -19.82
CA GLU A 219 -21.71 -15.03 -20.47
C GLU A 219 -21.57 -16.47 -19.98
N VAL A 220 -21.88 -16.78 -18.72
CA VAL A 220 -21.89 -18.15 -18.19
C VAL A 220 -23.14 -18.90 -18.63
N ARG A 221 -24.29 -18.21 -18.73
CA ARG A 221 -25.55 -18.83 -19.15
C ARG A 221 -25.51 -19.34 -20.59
N ASN A 222 -24.78 -18.65 -21.48
CA ASN A 222 -24.66 -19.03 -22.89
C ASN A 222 -24.04 -20.43 -23.09
N PRO A 223 -22.81 -20.73 -22.64
CA PRO A 223 -22.20 -22.05 -22.73
C PRO A 223 -23.01 -23.11 -21.99
N LEU A 224 -23.61 -22.79 -20.83
CA LEU A 224 -24.49 -23.73 -20.13
C LEU A 224 -25.76 -24.07 -20.93
N THR A 225 -26.27 -23.13 -21.72
CA THR A 225 -27.41 -23.36 -22.62
C THR A 225 -27.01 -24.26 -23.79
N VAL A 226 -25.82 -24.04 -24.37
CA VAL A 226 -25.25 -24.88 -25.43
C VAL A 226 -25.03 -26.31 -24.91
N THR A 227 -24.37 -26.45 -23.77
CA THR A 227 -24.15 -27.73 -23.06
C THR A 227 -25.48 -28.48 -22.89
N LYS A 228 -26.50 -27.81 -22.34
CA LYS A 228 -27.82 -28.40 -22.16
C LYS A 228 -28.47 -28.81 -23.48
N GLY A 229 -28.34 -28.01 -24.53
CA GLY A 229 -28.87 -28.30 -25.86
C GLY A 229 -28.26 -29.56 -26.46
N PHE A 230 -26.93 -29.67 -26.47
CA PHE A 230 -26.24 -30.85 -27.00
C PHE A 230 -26.52 -32.12 -26.16
N LEU A 231 -26.59 -32.01 -24.83
CA LEU A 231 -27.03 -33.12 -23.97
C LEU A 231 -28.48 -33.55 -24.24
N GLN A 232 -29.36 -32.65 -24.69
CA GLN A 232 -30.71 -33.01 -25.11
C GLN A 232 -30.72 -33.74 -26.45
N LEU A 233 -29.87 -33.35 -27.40
CA LEU A 233 -29.72 -34.02 -28.70
C LEU A 233 -29.20 -35.46 -28.56
N LEU A 234 -28.40 -35.75 -27.54
CA LEU A 234 -27.94 -37.12 -27.23
C LEU A 234 -29.08 -38.11 -26.90
N LYS A 235 -30.30 -37.62 -26.66
CA LYS A 235 -31.48 -38.48 -26.39
C LYS A 235 -32.12 -39.05 -27.66
N ASP A 236 -31.70 -38.60 -28.83
CA ASP A 236 -32.20 -39.12 -30.10
C ASP A 236 -31.72 -40.58 -30.29
N PRO A 237 -32.63 -41.56 -30.39
CA PRO A 237 -32.26 -42.97 -30.53
C PRO A 237 -31.59 -43.29 -31.87
N ASP A 238 -31.75 -42.43 -32.89
CA ASP A 238 -31.22 -42.65 -34.25
C ASP A 238 -29.80 -42.09 -34.43
N LEU A 239 -29.17 -41.59 -33.35
CA LEU A 239 -27.83 -41.01 -33.42
C LEU A 239 -26.73 -42.07 -33.59
N THR A 240 -25.87 -41.87 -34.59
CA THR A 240 -24.63 -42.65 -34.76
C THR A 240 -23.64 -42.36 -33.64
N ASP A 241 -22.78 -43.33 -33.32
CA ASP A 241 -21.81 -43.18 -32.23
C ASP A 241 -20.81 -42.04 -32.48
N GLU A 242 -20.43 -41.81 -33.74
CA GLU A 242 -19.59 -40.67 -34.13
C GLU A 242 -20.25 -39.31 -33.84
N LYS A 243 -21.55 -39.17 -34.11
CA LYS A 243 -22.31 -37.95 -33.76
C LYS A 243 -22.46 -37.78 -32.25
N LYS A 244 -22.61 -38.89 -31.50
CA LYS A 244 -22.69 -38.84 -30.04
C LYS A 244 -21.40 -38.29 -29.44
N ILE A 245 -20.25 -38.80 -29.90
CA ILE A 245 -18.94 -38.31 -29.48
C ILE A 245 -18.80 -36.82 -29.80
N GLY A 246 -19.10 -36.41 -31.05
CA GLY A 246 -19.02 -34.99 -31.41
C GLY A 246 -19.94 -34.07 -30.60
N TYR A 247 -21.14 -34.53 -30.22
CA TYR A 247 -22.03 -33.75 -29.34
C TYR A 247 -21.53 -33.69 -27.90
N ILE A 248 -20.90 -34.75 -27.41
CA ILE A 248 -20.24 -34.76 -26.09
C ILE A 248 -19.08 -33.76 -26.09
N ASP A 249 -18.23 -33.79 -27.12
CA ASP A 249 -17.07 -32.89 -27.22
C ASP A 249 -17.51 -31.43 -27.21
N ILE A 250 -18.53 -31.05 -28.01
CA ILE A 250 -19.06 -29.67 -28.00
C ILE A 250 -19.65 -29.29 -26.64
N ALA A 251 -20.31 -30.23 -25.94
CA ALA A 251 -20.86 -29.97 -24.62
C ALA A 251 -19.76 -29.76 -23.56
N VAL A 252 -18.67 -30.53 -23.63
CA VAL A 252 -17.51 -30.39 -22.76
C VAL A 252 -16.80 -29.06 -23.03
N ASP A 253 -16.54 -28.72 -24.29
CA ASP A 253 -15.90 -27.45 -24.66
C ASP A 253 -16.71 -26.23 -24.16
N ALA A 254 -18.04 -26.29 -24.27
CA ALA A 254 -18.91 -25.26 -23.74
C ALA A 254 -18.83 -25.19 -22.20
N LEU A 255 -18.79 -26.32 -21.51
CA LEU A 255 -18.64 -26.35 -20.05
C LEU A 255 -17.30 -25.75 -19.60
N ASP A 256 -16.21 -26.12 -20.27
CA ASP A 256 -14.85 -25.59 -20.01
C ASP A 256 -14.80 -24.08 -20.22
N GLN A 257 -15.50 -23.58 -21.25
CA GLN A 257 -15.66 -22.13 -21.46
C GLN A 257 -16.38 -21.46 -20.28
N ALA A 258 -17.43 -22.07 -19.74
CA ALA A 258 -18.14 -21.54 -18.57
C ALA A 258 -17.24 -21.49 -17.32
N GLU A 259 -16.46 -22.56 -17.09
CA GLU A 259 -15.51 -22.64 -15.98
C GLU A 259 -14.41 -21.59 -16.11
N SER A 260 -13.87 -21.38 -17.32
CA SER A 260 -12.89 -20.34 -17.59
C SER A 260 -13.45 -18.94 -17.27
N THR A 261 -14.66 -18.61 -17.71
CA THR A 261 -15.30 -17.31 -17.42
C THR A 261 -15.48 -17.08 -15.91
N ILE A 262 -15.89 -18.11 -15.17
CA ILE A 262 -16.01 -18.03 -13.70
C ILE A 262 -14.64 -17.81 -13.06
N THR A 263 -13.63 -18.54 -13.51
CA THR A 263 -12.26 -18.46 -12.98
C THR A 263 -11.65 -17.08 -13.22
N ASP A 264 -11.85 -16.52 -14.41
CA ASP A 264 -11.40 -15.17 -14.77
C ASP A 264 -12.09 -14.11 -13.89
N TYR A 265 -13.41 -14.21 -13.71
CA TYR A 265 -14.17 -13.30 -12.85
C TYR A 265 -13.69 -13.36 -11.39
N LEU A 266 -13.51 -14.56 -10.82
CA LEU A 266 -13.04 -14.72 -9.44
C LEU A 266 -11.63 -14.18 -9.26
N THR A 267 -10.75 -14.40 -10.25
CA THR A 267 -9.37 -13.89 -10.23
C THR A 267 -9.33 -12.36 -10.25
N PHE A 268 -10.25 -11.70 -10.96
CA PHE A 268 -10.39 -10.25 -10.92
C PHE A 268 -11.03 -9.73 -9.61
N ALA A 269 -12.13 -10.35 -9.18
CA ALA A 269 -12.87 -9.91 -8.00
C ALA A 269 -12.02 -10.01 -6.72
N LYS A 270 -11.27 -11.11 -6.59
CA LYS A 270 -10.40 -11.36 -5.44
C LYS A 270 -9.00 -11.81 -5.91
N PRO A 271 -8.16 -10.84 -6.32
CA PRO A 271 -6.79 -11.14 -6.68
C PRO A 271 -5.99 -11.36 -5.40
N SER A 272 -5.64 -12.61 -5.14
CA SER A 272 -4.75 -13.00 -4.06
C SER A 272 -3.79 -14.06 -4.54
N LEU A 273 -2.54 -13.95 -4.11
CA LEU A 273 -1.56 -15.02 -4.20
C LEU A 273 -1.66 -15.83 -2.90
N GLU A 274 -1.91 -17.13 -3.03
CA GLU A 274 -2.04 -18.02 -1.86
C GLU A 274 -0.75 -18.80 -1.65
N ASN A 275 -0.12 -19.26 -2.75
CA ASN A 275 1.04 -20.15 -2.73
C ASN A 275 2.26 -19.51 -3.39
N ILE A 276 2.77 -18.45 -2.76
CA ILE A 276 3.94 -17.72 -3.26
C ILE A 276 5.21 -18.59 -3.17
N LYS A 277 5.92 -18.71 -4.28
CA LYS A 277 7.18 -19.42 -4.46
C LYS A 277 8.18 -18.54 -5.22
N ILE A 278 9.45 -18.97 -5.26
CA ILE A 278 10.44 -18.41 -6.18
C ILE A 278 10.32 -19.18 -7.50
N LEU A 279 10.03 -18.47 -8.57
CA LEU A 279 9.80 -19.00 -9.91
C LEU A 279 11.01 -18.69 -10.78
N ASP A 280 11.43 -19.67 -11.57
CA ASP A 280 12.50 -19.59 -12.56
C ASP A 280 11.87 -19.22 -13.91
N LEU A 281 11.93 -17.95 -14.31
CA LEU A 281 11.18 -17.46 -15.45
C LEU A 281 11.56 -18.12 -16.77
N HIS A 282 12.79 -18.61 -16.89
CA HIS A 282 13.22 -19.37 -18.06
C HIS A 282 12.39 -20.66 -18.20
N LYS A 283 12.22 -21.41 -17.09
CA LYS A 283 11.41 -22.64 -17.09
C LYS A 283 9.93 -22.36 -17.29
N GLU A 284 9.41 -21.32 -16.64
CA GLU A 284 7.99 -20.97 -16.78
C GLU A 284 7.65 -20.57 -18.21
N LEU A 285 8.52 -19.83 -18.91
CA LEU A 285 8.27 -19.43 -20.30
C LEU A 285 8.41 -20.59 -21.29
N ILE A 286 9.35 -21.52 -21.08
CA ILE A 286 9.43 -22.76 -21.87
C ILE A 286 8.17 -23.60 -21.69
N TYR A 287 7.63 -23.69 -20.47
CA TYR A 287 6.37 -24.38 -20.24
C TYR A 287 5.23 -23.74 -21.05
N ILE A 288 5.15 -22.41 -21.06
CA ILE A 288 4.13 -21.67 -21.81
C ILE A 288 4.26 -21.84 -23.32
N GLU A 289 5.49 -21.80 -23.85
CA GLU A 289 5.77 -22.11 -25.26
C GLU A 289 5.22 -23.48 -25.64
N ASN A 290 5.61 -24.54 -24.92
CA ASN A 290 5.15 -25.90 -25.21
C ASN A 290 3.64 -26.07 -25.09
N PHE A 291 3.02 -25.37 -24.13
CA PHE A 291 1.58 -25.44 -23.91
C PHE A 291 0.80 -24.79 -25.06
N ILE A 292 1.28 -23.66 -25.60
CA ILE A 292 0.55 -22.86 -26.59
C ILE A 292 0.91 -23.20 -28.04
N ASP A 293 2.05 -23.85 -28.27
CA ASP A 293 2.55 -24.25 -29.58
C ASP A 293 1.51 -24.96 -30.46
N PRO A 294 0.74 -25.94 -29.96
CA PRO A 294 -0.32 -26.58 -30.74
C PRO A 294 -1.38 -25.58 -31.23
N TYR A 295 -1.78 -24.65 -30.36
CA TYR A 295 -2.77 -23.63 -30.70
C TYR A 295 -2.21 -22.61 -31.70
N ALA A 296 -0.94 -22.22 -31.56
CA ALA A 296 -0.27 -21.35 -32.52
C ALA A 296 -0.16 -22.00 -33.91
N ALA A 297 0.20 -23.29 -33.96
CA ALA A 297 0.28 -24.06 -35.20
C ALA A 297 -1.07 -24.15 -35.92
N MET A 298 -2.17 -24.38 -35.19
CA MET A 298 -3.52 -24.36 -35.76
C MET A 298 -3.90 -23.02 -36.39
N ASN A 299 -3.31 -21.92 -35.92
CA ASN A 299 -3.53 -20.56 -36.43
C ASN A 299 -2.44 -20.09 -37.42
N ASN A 300 -1.56 -20.98 -37.88
CA ASN A 300 -0.43 -20.65 -38.76
C ASN A 300 0.51 -19.56 -38.18
N VAL A 301 0.68 -19.54 -36.86
CA VAL A 301 1.58 -18.61 -36.16
C VAL A 301 2.87 -19.31 -35.76
N GLN A 302 4.02 -18.74 -36.12
CA GLN A 302 5.32 -19.22 -35.68
C GLN A 302 5.73 -18.51 -34.38
N ILE A 303 5.96 -19.28 -33.33
CA ILE A 303 6.51 -18.77 -32.07
C ILE A 303 8.04 -18.80 -32.12
N LYS A 304 8.66 -17.71 -31.68
CA LYS A 304 10.11 -17.60 -31.46
C LYS A 304 10.33 -17.15 -30.03
N VAL A 305 11.24 -17.81 -29.33
CA VAL A 305 11.53 -17.51 -27.94
C VAL A 305 13.00 -17.13 -27.77
N ARG A 306 13.25 -16.06 -27.00
CA ARG A 306 14.59 -15.59 -26.64
C ARG A 306 14.64 -15.31 -25.14
N LEU A 307 15.18 -16.26 -24.38
CA LEU A 307 15.16 -16.21 -22.93
C LEU A 307 16.56 -16.00 -22.37
N GLU A 308 16.72 -14.99 -21.51
CA GLU A 308 17.84 -14.95 -20.58
C GLU A 308 17.62 -15.96 -19.44
N GLU A 309 18.71 -16.59 -19.00
CA GLU A 309 18.71 -17.55 -17.88
C GLU A 309 18.90 -16.83 -16.53
N ASP A 310 18.73 -17.58 -15.43
CA ASP A 310 18.97 -17.13 -14.06
C ASP A 310 18.16 -15.90 -13.60
N ILE A 311 16.95 -15.73 -14.15
CA ILE A 311 16.02 -14.68 -13.72
C ILE A 311 14.90 -15.29 -12.89
N TYR A 312 14.82 -14.87 -11.63
CA TYR A 312 13.87 -15.38 -10.67
C TYR A 312 12.92 -14.28 -10.21
N ILE A 313 11.67 -14.65 -9.96
CA ILE A 313 10.67 -13.76 -9.36
C ILE A 313 9.96 -14.47 -8.22
N ALA A 314 9.35 -13.70 -7.32
CA ALA A 314 8.47 -14.25 -6.31
C ALA A 314 7.01 -14.18 -6.81
N GLY A 315 6.28 -15.29 -6.80
CA GLY A 315 4.96 -15.37 -7.41
C GLY A 315 4.28 -16.72 -7.25
N GLU A 316 3.12 -16.89 -7.89
CA GLU A 316 2.41 -18.17 -7.96
C GLU A 316 2.42 -18.63 -9.42
N ASP A 317 2.91 -19.85 -9.65
CA ASP A 317 3.09 -20.48 -10.97
C ASP A 317 1.80 -20.46 -11.79
N GLN A 318 0.70 -20.99 -11.22
CA GLN A 318 -0.60 -21.07 -11.90
C GLN A 318 -1.13 -19.70 -12.33
N LYS A 319 -0.95 -18.66 -11.50
CA LYS A 319 -1.38 -17.29 -11.84
C LYS A 319 -0.49 -16.69 -12.92
N LEU A 320 0.83 -16.87 -12.82
CA LEU A 320 1.74 -16.42 -13.87
C LEU A 320 1.38 -17.07 -15.22
N HIS A 321 1.11 -18.38 -15.23
CA HIS A 321 0.70 -19.10 -16.43
C HIS A 321 -0.60 -18.56 -17.01
N GLN A 322 -1.64 -18.37 -16.18
CA GLN A 322 -2.91 -17.80 -16.62
C GLN A 322 -2.71 -16.41 -17.28
N CYS A 323 -1.89 -15.56 -16.67
CA CYS A 323 -1.54 -14.27 -17.22
C CYS A 323 -0.84 -14.39 -18.59
N LEU A 324 0.21 -15.21 -18.68
CA LEU A 324 0.99 -15.38 -19.90
C LEU A 324 0.17 -16.01 -21.02
N ILE A 325 -0.66 -17.01 -20.72
CA ILE A 325 -1.59 -17.63 -21.68
C ILE A 325 -2.54 -16.56 -22.25
N ASN A 326 -3.13 -15.72 -21.41
CA ASN A 326 -4.04 -14.66 -21.89
C ASN A 326 -3.34 -13.67 -22.84
N VAL A 327 -2.10 -13.29 -22.53
CA VAL A 327 -1.33 -12.35 -23.37
C VAL A 327 -0.90 -13.00 -24.68
N VAL A 328 -0.34 -14.20 -24.63
CA VAL A 328 0.14 -14.95 -25.81
C VAL A 328 -1.02 -15.32 -26.73
N LYS A 329 -2.13 -15.81 -26.18
CA LYS A 329 -3.36 -16.12 -26.93
C LYS A 329 -3.89 -14.88 -27.64
N ASN A 330 -3.91 -13.72 -26.96
CA ASN A 330 -4.31 -12.47 -27.60
C ASN A 330 -3.41 -12.11 -28.79
N GLY A 331 -2.09 -12.31 -28.68
CA GLY A 331 -1.16 -12.13 -29.79
C GLY A 331 -1.47 -13.06 -30.97
N ILE A 332 -1.68 -14.35 -30.72
CA ILE A 332 -2.03 -15.34 -31.77
C ILE A 332 -3.34 -14.96 -32.48
N GLU A 333 -4.39 -14.66 -31.71
CA GLU A 333 -5.72 -14.31 -32.24
C GLU A 333 -5.72 -12.99 -33.04
N SER A 334 -4.73 -12.12 -32.83
CA SER A 334 -4.57 -10.90 -33.61
C SER A 334 -3.98 -11.14 -35.01
N MET A 335 -3.59 -12.38 -35.32
CA MET A 335 -2.97 -12.81 -36.58
C MET A 335 -3.83 -13.86 -37.32
N PRO A 336 -5.05 -13.51 -37.79
CA PRO A 336 -5.98 -14.47 -38.39
C PRO A 336 -5.46 -15.11 -39.70
N LEU A 337 -4.48 -14.47 -40.36
CA LEU A 337 -3.84 -14.98 -41.58
C LEU A 337 -2.48 -15.65 -41.30
N GLY A 338 -2.18 -15.92 -40.03
CA GLY A 338 -0.86 -16.35 -39.57
C GLY A 338 0.11 -15.18 -39.38
N GLY A 339 1.28 -15.49 -38.81
CA GLY A 339 2.28 -14.47 -38.51
C GLY A 339 3.40 -14.96 -37.60
N ASN A 340 4.11 -14.03 -36.97
CA ASN A 340 5.19 -14.35 -36.03
C ASN A 340 4.86 -13.80 -34.64
N LEU A 341 5.01 -14.64 -33.63
CA LEU A 341 4.97 -14.23 -32.23
C LEU A 341 6.38 -14.37 -31.64
N LEU A 342 6.89 -13.32 -31.01
CA LEU A 342 8.18 -13.32 -30.33
C LEU A 342 7.97 -13.16 -28.82
N ILE A 343 8.48 -14.12 -28.04
CA ILE A 343 8.54 -14.05 -26.58
C ILE A 343 9.99 -13.79 -26.16
N GLU A 344 10.24 -12.67 -25.51
CA GLU A 344 11.56 -12.31 -25.01
C GLU A 344 11.55 -12.19 -23.48
N LEU A 345 12.60 -12.68 -22.83
CA LEU A 345 12.86 -12.46 -21.41
C LEU A 345 14.21 -11.77 -21.26
N ARG A 346 14.24 -10.63 -20.57
CA ARG A 346 15.46 -9.88 -20.28
C ARG A 346 15.49 -9.38 -18.85
N ARG A 347 16.68 -9.28 -18.28
CA ARG A 347 16.92 -8.59 -17.02
C ARG A 347 17.28 -7.13 -17.27
N VAL A 348 16.54 -6.20 -16.66
CA VAL A 348 16.84 -4.77 -16.68
C VAL A 348 16.85 -4.24 -15.26
N VAL A 349 18.07 -3.96 -14.77
CA VAL A 349 18.31 -3.48 -13.40
C VAL A 349 17.72 -4.48 -12.39
N ASP A 350 16.63 -4.10 -11.72
CA ASP A 350 15.95 -4.88 -10.68
C ASP A 350 14.67 -5.56 -11.17
N ASN A 351 14.36 -5.47 -12.47
CA ASN A 351 13.15 -6.03 -13.06
C ASN A 351 13.46 -7.09 -14.12
N ALA A 352 12.66 -8.15 -14.11
CA ALA A 352 12.51 -9.07 -15.21
C ALA A 352 11.49 -8.48 -16.18
N ILE A 353 11.85 -8.39 -17.46
CA ILE A 353 10.97 -7.92 -18.51
C ILE A 353 10.63 -9.10 -19.43
N ILE A 354 9.36 -9.48 -19.45
CA ILE A 354 8.80 -10.45 -20.39
C ILE A 354 8.08 -9.65 -21.47
N THR A 355 8.52 -9.75 -22.71
CA THR A 355 7.91 -9.06 -23.86
C THR A 355 7.31 -10.07 -24.82
N VAL A 356 6.01 -9.95 -25.08
CA VAL A 356 5.30 -10.71 -26.10
C VAL A 356 4.98 -9.77 -27.26
N THR A 357 5.55 -10.03 -28.44
CA THR A 357 5.35 -9.19 -29.63
C THR A 357 4.73 -10.00 -30.75
N ASP A 358 3.57 -9.58 -31.23
CA ASP A 358 2.90 -10.12 -32.41
C ASP A 358 3.10 -9.23 -33.64
N THR A 359 2.87 -9.82 -34.81
CA THR A 359 2.79 -9.10 -36.09
C THR A 359 1.35 -9.03 -36.60
N GLY A 360 0.39 -8.88 -35.68
CA GLY A 360 -1.04 -8.90 -35.97
C GLY A 360 -1.60 -7.56 -36.46
N ILE A 361 -2.92 -7.45 -36.36
CA ILE A 361 -3.68 -6.28 -36.83
C ILE A 361 -3.38 -4.98 -36.06
N GLY A 362 -2.82 -5.07 -34.86
CA GLY A 362 -2.58 -3.92 -33.98
C GLY A 362 -3.86 -3.26 -33.46
N MET A 363 -3.70 -2.10 -32.80
CA MET A 363 -4.77 -1.31 -32.20
C MET A 363 -4.58 0.18 -32.49
N ASP A 364 -5.68 0.93 -32.61
CA ASP A 364 -5.65 2.40 -32.53
C ASP A 364 -5.52 2.90 -31.08
N GLU A 365 -5.41 4.22 -30.92
CA GLU A 365 -5.24 4.88 -29.62
C GLU A 365 -6.46 4.66 -28.70
N GLU A 366 -7.68 4.70 -29.24
CA GLU A 366 -8.91 4.49 -28.45
C GLU A 366 -9.01 3.03 -27.94
N GLN A 367 -8.69 2.07 -28.80
CA GLN A 367 -8.64 0.65 -28.45
C GLN A 367 -7.56 0.38 -27.40
N LEU A 368 -6.40 1.02 -27.53
CA LEU A 368 -5.29 0.87 -26.59
C LEU A 368 -5.62 1.47 -25.22
N GLU A 369 -6.28 2.63 -25.16
CA GLU A 369 -6.74 3.24 -23.89
C GLU A 369 -7.76 2.36 -23.16
N ARG A 370 -8.59 1.64 -23.91
CA ARG A 370 -9.61 0.75 -23.38
C ARG A 370 -9.10 -0.67 -23.12
N LEU A 371 -7.86 -0.98 -23.48
CA LEU A 371 -7.28 -2.30 -23.31
C LEU A 371 -7.22 -2.70 -21.83
N GLY A 372 -7.80 -3.86 -21.50
CA GLY A 372 -7.91 -4.33 -20.12
C GLY A 372 -9.09 -3.76 -19.35
N SER A 373 -9.92 -2.92 -19.97
CA SER A 373 -11.24 -2.59 -19.43
C SER A 373 -12.19 -3.81 -19.53
N PRO A 374 -13.09 -3.99 -18.55
CA PRO A 374 -13.99 -5.15 -18.54
C PRO A 374 -14.88 -5.25 -19.77
N PHE A 375 -15.01 -6.47 -20.32
CA PHE A 375 -15.84 -6.81 -21.49
C PHE A 375 -15.49 -6.03 -22.77
N PHE A 376 -14.41 -5.26 -22.77
CA PHE A 376 -13.93 -4.65 -23.99
C PHE A 376 -13.23 -5.71 -24.84
N THR A 377 -13.79 -5.96 -26.00
CA THR A 377 -13.27 -6.88 -27.00
C THR A 377 -13.57 -6.31 -28.38
N THR A 378 -12.64 -6.48 -29.31
CA THR A 378 -12.83 -6.23 -30.74
C THR A 378 -13.05 -7.53 -31.52
N LYS A 379 -13.09 -8.68 -30.82
CA LYS A 379 -13.23 -10.02 -31.39
C LYS A 379 -14.69 -10.46 -31.36
N ASP A 380 -15.12 -11.15 -32.41
CA ASP A 380 -16.48 -11.74 -32.51
C ASP A 380 -16.74 -12.82 -31.45
N ILE A 381 -15.67 -13.52 -31.03
CA ILE A 381 -15.70 -14.57 -30.01
C ILE A 381 -14.61 -14.26 -28.97
N GLY A 382 -14.96 -13.48 -27.94
CA GLY A 382 -14.05 -13.15 -26.84
C GLY A 382 -14.80 -12.53 -25.66
N THR A 383 -14.40 -12.88 -24.44
CA THR A 383 -15.04 -12.39 -23.21
C THR A 383 -14.60 -10.97 -22.82
N GLY A 384 -13.49 -10.49 -23.39
CA GLY A 384 -12.86 -9.23 -22.96
C GLY A 384 -12.32 -9.24 -21.52
N LEU A 385 -12.27 -10.42 -20.87
CA LEU A 385 -11.78 -10.56 -19.49
C LEU A 385 -10.29 -10.91 -19.40
N GLY A 386 -9.73 -11.56 -20.43
CA GLY A 386 -8.37 -12.12 -20.37
C GLY A 386 -7.29 -11.08 -20.04
N THR A 387 -7.30 -9.92 -20.71
CA THR A 387 -6.33 -8.85 -20.47
C THR A 387 -6.51 -8.19 -19.10
N MET A 388 -7.75 -8.04 -18.64
CA MET A 388 -8.06 -7.53 -17.31
C MET A 388 -7.52 -8.47 -16.23
N VAL A 389 -7.69 -9.79 -16.40
CA VAL A 389 -7.13 -10.81 -15.52
C VAL A 389 -5.61 -10.74 -15.51
N ALA A 390 -4.97 -10.63 -16.68
CA ALA A 390 -3.51 -10.47 -16.78
C ALA A 390 -3.04 -9.23 -15.99
N TYR A 391 -3.66 -8.07 -16.17
CA TYR A 391 -3.33 -6.85 -15.42
C TYR A 391 -3.51 -7.04 -13.91
N SER A 392 -4.59 -7.68 -13.48
CA SER A 392 -4.89 -7.96 -12.07
C SER A 392 -3.81 -8.86 -11.44
N ILE A 393 -3.41 -9.92 -12.14
CA ILE A 393 -2.35 -10.84 -11.69
C ILE A 393 -1.01 -10.12 -11.60
N ILE A 394 -0.60 -9.41 -12.66
CA ILE A 394 0.68 -8.68 -12.71
C ILE A 394 0.75 -7.65 -11.59
N LYS A 395 -0.32 -6.88 -11.36
CA LYS A 395 -0.40 -5.92 -10.26
C LYS A 395 -0.27 -6.60 -8.89
N THR A 396 -0.86 -7.79 -8.72
CA THR A 396 -0.75 -8.57 -7.48
C THR A 396 0.67 -9.08 -7.25
N MET A 397 1.38 -9.37 -8.33
CA MET A 397 2.82 -9.70 -8.34
C MET A 397 3.72 -8.46 -8.29
N ARG A 398 3.17 -7.27 -8.05
CA ARG A 398 3.87 -5.97 -7.98
C ARG A 398 4.58 -5.58 -9.27
N GLY A 399 4.10 -6.10 -10.39
CA GLY A 399 4.58 -5.75 -11.70
C GLY A 399 3.85 -4.58 -12.33
N GLU A 400 4.36 -4.20 -13.48
CA GLU A 400 3.81 -3.17 -14.37
C GLU A 400 3.64 -3.71 -15.78
N VAL A 401 2.72 -3.14 -16.54
CA VAL A 401 2.49 -3.48 -17.94
C VAL A 401 2.67 -2.26 -18.81
N ILE A 402 3.39 -2.43 -19.91
CA ILE A 402 3.54 -1.43 -20.96
C ILE A 402 3.12 -2.07 -22.27
N VAL A 403 2.16 -1.47 -22.96
CA VAL A 403 1.68 -1.95 -24.26
C VAL A 403 1.96 -0.89 -25.33
N LYS A 404 2.55 -1.32 -26.44
CA LYS A 404 2.72 -0.51 -27.65
C LYS A 404 2.04 -1.24 -28.79
N SER A 405 1.19 -0.56 -29.54
CA SER A 405 0.49 -1.15 -30.67
C SER A 405 0.40 -0.13 -31.81
N GLU A 406 0.45 -0.61 -33.04
CA GLU A 406 0.21 0.19 -34.24
C GLU A 406 -0.60 -0.62 -35.25
N ILE A 407 -1.66 -0.02 -35.78
CA ILE A 407 -2.53 -0.67 -36.77
C ILE A 407 -1.70 -1.20 -37.94
N GLY A 408 -1.89 -2.49 -38.26
CA GLY A 408 -1.25 -3.19 -39.37
C GLY A 408 0.21 -3.58 -39.13
N LYS A 409 0.79 -3.26 -37.96
CA LYS A 409 2.16 -3.68 -37.60
C LYS A 409 2.21 -4.69 -36.46
N GLY A 410 1.21 -4.69 -35.58
CA GLY A 410 1.09 -5.61 -34.45
C GLY A 410 1.21 -4.91 -33.10
N THR A 411 1.31 -5.73 -32.05
CA THR A 411 1.37 -5.28 -30.65
C THR A 411 2.59 -5.83 -29.94
N SER A 412 3.18 -5.03 -29.06
CA SER A 412 4.22 -5.44 -28.13
C SER A 412 3.73 -5.20 -26.70
N PHE A 413 3.55 -6.30 -25.97
CA PHE A 413 3.07 -6.33 -24.60
C PHE A 413 4.22 -6.68 -23.67
N SER A 414 4.65 -5.73 -22.84
CA SER A 414 5.78 -5.87 -21.93
C SER A 414 5.32 -5.94 -20.48
N ILE A 415 5.67 -7.02 -19.80
CA ILE A 415 5.38 -7.29 -18.39
C ILE A 415 6.67 -7.11 -17.60
N LEU A 416 6.68 -6.17 -16.65
CA LEU A 416 7.80 -5.90 -15.78
C LEU A 416 7.51 -6.50 -14.40
N LEU A 417 8.38 -7.36 -13.89
CA LEU A 417 8.22 -8.01 -12.59
C LEU A 417 9.49 -7.82 -11.75
N PRO A 418 9.38 -7.55 -10.44
CA PRO A 418 10.54 -7.38 -9.58
C PRO A 418 11.31 -8.71 -9.44
N ILE A 419 12.62 -8.65 -9.64
CA ILE A 419 13.50 -9.81 -9.51
C ILE A 419 13.62 -10.20 -8.03
N ALA A 420 13.50 -11.49 -7.76
CA ALA A 420 13.84 -12.08 -6.48
C ALA A 420 15.31 -12.49 -6.47
N GLU A 421 16.06 -12.14 -5.42
CA GLU A 421 17.41 -12.67 -5.25
C GLU A 421 17.36 -14.19 -5.13
N ASN A 422 18.19 -14.87 -5.92
CA ASN A 422 18.32 -16.33 -5.92
C ASN A 422 18.99 -16.80 -4.62
N SER A 423 18.27 -16.79 -3.50
CA SER A 423 18.74 -17.45 -2.29
C SER A 423 18.28 -18.90 -2.35
N LEU A 424 19.24 -19.81 -2.62
CA LEU A 424 19.13 -21.25 -2.43
C LEU A 424 18.86 -21.59 -0.94
N SER A 425 17.71 -21.17 -0.39
CA SER A 425 17.08 -21.66 0.85
C SER A 425 15.73 -20.93 1.05
N PRO A 426 14.57 -21.61 0.95
CA PRO A 426 13.29 -20.98 1.22
C PRO A 426 13.03 -21.00 2.73
N THR A 427 13.47 -19.98 3.46
CA THR A 427 12.84 -19.64 4.75
C THR A 427 11.63 -18.76 4.49
N LYS A 428 10.44 -19.17 4.95
CA LYS A 428 9.16 -18.43 4.87
C LYS A 428 9.28 -16.94 5.24
N ASP A 429 10.21 -16.59 6.14
CA ASP A 429 10.48 -15.22 6.59
C ASP A 429 11.08 -14.28 5.52
N LYS A 430 11.70 -14.80 4.44
CA LYS A 430 12.27 -13.97 3.36
C LYS A 430 11.29 -13.68 2.23
N LEU A 431 10.37 -14.60 1.91
CA LEU A 431 9.30 -14.34 0.93
C LEU A 431 8.36 -13.22 1.41
N GLY A 432 8.11 -13.15 2.72
CA GLY A 432 7.39 -12.02 3.32
C GLY A 432 8.08 -10.67 3.09
N LYS A 433 9.41 -10.63 2.93
CA LYS A 433 10.17 -9.38 2.69
C LYS A 433 10.11 -8.90 1.23
N LEU A 434 10.10 -9.80 0.25
CA LEU A 434 9.90 -9.46 -1.18
C LEU A 434 8.49 -8.92 -1.47
N PHE A 435 7.51 -9.37 -0.67
CA PHE A 435 6.15 -8.84 -0.64
C PHE A 435 5.91 -7.84 0.51
N THR A 436 6.97 -7.28 1.10
CA THR A 436 6.91 -5.99 1.80
C THR A 436 7.56 -4.94 0.90
N PRO A 437 7.02 -3.72 0.79
CA PRO A 437 7.60 -2.72 -0.11
C PRO A 437 9.03 -2.42 0.34
N SER A 438 10.00 -2.45 -0.59
CA SER A 438 11.32 -1.89 -0.35
C SER A 438 11.17 -0.38 -0.12
N LEU A 439 11.45 -0.01 1.14
CA LEU A 439 11.67 1.30 1.79
C LEU A 439 11.02 2.57 1.22
#